data_AF-A0AA40G974-F1
#
_entry.id   AF-A0AA40G974-F1
#
_cell.length_a   1.000
_cell.length_b   1.000
_cell.length_c   1.000
_cell.angle_alpha   90.00
_cell.angle_beta   90.00
_cell.angle_gamma   90.00
#
_symmetry.space_group_name_H-M   'P 1'
#
loop_
_entity.id
_entity.type
_entity.pdbx_description
1 polymer ?
#
loop_
_entity_poly.entity_id
_entity_poly.type
_entity_poly.pdbx_seq_one_letter_code
_entity_poly.pdbx_strand_id
1 'polypeptide(L)'
;MFKPKTIRQTIEPLFAMNFLFGMGVSLKKKPPRLIEYAYTVCVLILTCMIGKLMLPYYKEYYIISTFALNQIIFEILIYADLLMICTLAIVNRLNAQNLRTVVALVESNDRTMEKMGLPQIYHALFVYQIKGFVIFGIFTVFFLTVIYTWQFQESTAKSMKFYLTSLSYFPFPVIYISVISFCFWVTYETNHSRTVR
;
A
#
# COMPACT_ATOMS: atom_id res chain seq x y z
N MET A 1 -10.69 -6.21 22.96
CA MET A 1 -10.64 -5.00 22.10
C MET A 1 -9.26 -4.37 22.26
N PHE A 2 -8.41 -4.39 21.24
CA PHE A 2 -7.04 -3.87 21.33
C PHE A 2 -7.07 -2.34 21.52
N LYS A 3 -6.49 -1.84 22.62
CA LYS A 3 -6.34 -0.40 22.86
C LYS A 3 -4.85 -0.04 22.71
N PRO A 4 -4.46 0.72 21.68
CA PRO A 4 -3.08 1.15 21.52
C PRO A 4 -2.71 2.09 22.68
N LYS A 5 -1.57 1.81 23.31
CA LYS A 5 -1.02 2.59 24.42
C LYS A 5 0.08 3.56 23.98
N THR A 6 0.51 3.48 22.72
CA THR A 6 1.57 4.32 22.16
C THR A 6 1.26 4.65 20.70
N ILE A 7 1.85 5.75 20.18
CA ILE A 7 1.80 6.04 18.74
C ILE A 7 2.35 4.86 17.92
N ARG A 8 3.38 4.18 18.41
CA ARG A 8 3.96 3.01 17.73
C ARG A 8 2.96 1.89 17.48
N GLN A 9 2.11 1.59 18.46
CA GLN A 9 1.03 0.61 18.30
C GLN A 9 -0.09 1.14 17.39
N THR A 10 -0.28 2.45 17.38
CA THR A 10 -1.27 3.11 16.53
C THR A 10 -0.89 3.02 15.05
N ILE A 11 0.40 3.21 14.71
CA ILE A 11 0.92 3.15 13.34
C ILE A 11 1.26 1.73 12.88
N GLU A 12 1.27 0.72 13.76
CA GLU A 12 1.64 -0.67 13.44
C GLU A 12 0.86 -1.25 12.24
N PRO A 13 -0.46 -1.05 12.10
CA PRO A 13 -1.19 -1.51 10.92
C PRO A 13 -0.71 -0.86 9.62
N LEU A 14 -0.21 0.38 9.68
CA LEU A 14 0.27 1.12 8.51
C LEU A 14 1.56 0.49 8.00
N PHE A 15 2.46 0.20 8.92
CA PHE A 15 3.74 -0.44 8.62
C PHE A 15 3.56 -1.88 8.18
N ALA A 16 2.60 -2.61 8.77
CA ALA A 16 2.26 -3.96 8.32
C ALA A 16 1.75 -3.96 6.87
N MET A 17 0.86 -3.04 6.52
CA MET A 17 0.36 -2.88 5.15
C MET A 17 1.48 -2.44 4.20
N ASN A 18 2.27 -1.43 4.55
CA ASN A 18 3.42 -1.03 3.74
C ASN A 18 4.40 -2.20 3.52
N PHE A 19 4.65 -3.03 4.54
CA PHE A 19 5.48 -4.22 4.42
C PHE A 19 4.88 -5.30 3.51
N LEU A 20 3.58 -5.55 3.61
CA LEU A 20 2.90 -6.52 2.76
C LEU A 20 2.99 -6.17 1.27
N PHE A 21 3.00 -4.88 0.94
CA PHE A 21 3.05 -4.36 -0.42
C PHE A 21 4.46 -3.99 -0.90
N GLY A 22 5.53 -4.48 -0.25
CA GLY A 22 6.91 -4.25 -0.71
C GLY A 22 7.52 -2.90 -0.33
N MET A 23 6.76 -2.06 0.38
CA MET A 23 7.12 -0.70 0.80
C MET A 23 7.61 -0.61 2.26
N GLY A 24 7.68 -1.74 2.96
CA GLY A 24 7.86 -1.75 4.41
C GLY A 24 9.28 -1.50 4.88
N VAL A 25 9.37 -0.69 5.94
CA VAL A 25 10.56 -0.55 6.78
C VAL A 25 10.31 -1.33 8.06
N SER A 26 11.20 -2.26 8.43
CA SER A 26 11.07 -3.03 9.68
C SER A 26 11.13 -2.09 10.90
N LEU A 27 10.08 -2.16 11.73
CA LEU A 27 9.94 -1.38 12.98
C LEU A 27 10.58 -2.06 14.20
N LYS A 28 10.65 -3.40 14.26
CA LYS A 28 10.94 -4.13 15.51
C LYS A 28 12.44 -4.36 15.76
N LYS A 29 13.22 -4.51 14.69
CA LYS A 29 14.69 -4.62 14.71
C LYS A 29 15.20 -4.02 13.41
N LYS A 30 16.21 -3.14 13.45
CA LYS A 30 16.95 -2.72 12.24
C LYS A 30 17.50 -4.01 11.63
N PRO A 31 16.94 -4.52 10.52
CA PRO A 31 17.55 -5.65 9.84
C PRO A 31 18.92 -5.17 9.33
N PRO A 32 19.91 -6.07 9.20
CA PRO A 32 21.14 -5.71 8.49
C PRO A 32 20.77 -5.17 7.10
N ARG A 33 21.43 -4.08 6.68
CA ARG A 33 21.13 -3.37 5.43
C ARG A 33 21.02 -4.32 4.23
N LEU A 34 21.85 -5.36 4.23
CA LEU A 34 21.87 -6.40 3.20
C LEU A 34 20.51 -7.10 3.01
N ILE A 35 19.81 -7.44 4.10
CA ILE A 35 18.50 -8.10 4.03
C ILE A 35 17.44 -7.15 3.48
N GLU A 36 17.51 -5.87 3.85
CA GLU A 36 16.57 -4.87 3.34
C GLU A 36 16.74 -4.61 1.85
N TYR A 37 18.00 -4.53 1.38
CA TYR A 37 18.31 -4.42 -0.05
C TYR A 37 17.92 -5.68 -0.81
N ALA A 38 18.26 -6.86 -0.30
CA ALA A 38 17.87 -8.13 -0.91
C ALA A 38 16.35 -8.24 -1.05
N TYR A 39 15.60 -7.88 0.00
CA TYR A 39 14.14 -7.84 -0.05
C TYR A 39 13.62 -6.89 -1.14
N THR A 40 14.10 -5.64 -1.19
CA THR A 40 13.67 -4.67 -2.21
C THR A 40 14.02 -5.15 -3.62
N VAL A 41 15.21 -5.70 -3.82
CA VAL A 41 15.63 -6.25 -5.12
C VAL A 41 14.76 -7.45 -5.52
N CYS A 42 14.46 -8.37 -4.59
CA CYS A 42 13.57 -9.49 -4.85
C CYS A 42 12.15 -9.02 -5.24
N VAL A 43 11.61 -8.03 -4.54
CA VAL A 43 10.29 -7.44 -4.85
C VAL A 43 10.30 -6.80 -6.24
N LEU A 44 11.34 -6.04 -6.59
CA LEU A 44 11.47 -5.44 -7.92
C LEU A 44 11.57 -6.49 -9.02
N ILE A 45 12.40 -7.52 -8.84
CA ILE A 45 12.56 -8.61 -9.81
C ILE A 45 11.24 -9.36 -10.00
N LEU A 46 10.57 -9.74 -8.90
CA LEU A 46 9.26 -10.39 -8.96
C LEU A 46 8.24 -9.53 -9.70
N THR A 47 8.17 -8.23 -9.39
CA THR A 47 7.22 -7.30 -10.02
C THR A 47 7.45 -7.21 -11.53
N CYS A 48 8.71 -7.03 -11.96
CA CYS A 48 9.06 -6.98 -13.38
C CYS A 48 8.82 -8.32 -14.11
N MET A 49 9.15 -9.44 -13.47
CA MET A 49 8.95 -10.78 -14.03
C MET A 49 7.46 -11.05 -14.26
N ILE A 50 6.62 -10.75 -13.28
CA ILE A 50 5.19 -10.99 -13.42
C ILE A 50 4.60 -10.05 -14.49
N GLY A 51 4.98 -8.77 -14.51
CA GLY A 51 4.57 -7.84 -15.57
C GLY A 51 4.89 -8.34 -16.98
N LYS A 52 6.11 -8.86 -17.18
CA LYS A 52 6.56 -9.40 -18.48
C LYS A 52 5.83 -10.70 -18.85
N LEU A 53 5.58 -11.58 -17.88
CA LEU A 53 4.87 -12.84 -18.11
C LEU A 53 3.40 -12.62 -18.46
N MET A 54 2.78 -11.56 -17.97
CA MET A 54 1.34 -11.31 -18.11
C MET A 54 0.96 -10.69 -19.45
N LEU A 55 1.85 -9.90 -20.04
CA LEU A 55 1.64 -9.22 -21.32
C LEU A 55 1.13 -10.12 -22.47
N PRO A 56 1.73 -11.30 -22.73
CA PRO A 56 1.24 -12.19 -23.80
C PRO A 56 -0.14 -12.77 -23.51
N TYR A 57 -0.39 -13.18 -22.28
CA TYR A 57 -1.70 -13.75 -21.90
C TYR A 57 -2.82 -12.72 -21.97
N TYR A 58 -2.52 -11.46 -21.67
CA TYR A 58 -3.50 -10.39 -21.81
C TYR A 58 -3.96 -10.17 -23.25
N LYS A 59 -3.06 -10.34 -24.23
CA LYS A 59 -3.42 -10.21 -25.65
C LYS A 59 -4.37 -11.33 -26.12
N GLU A 60 -4.29 -12.49 -25.48
CA GLU A 60 -5.04 -13.70 -25.86
C GLU A 60 -6.44 -13.79 -25.22
N TYR A 61 -6.61 -13.37 -23.96
CA TYR A 61 -7.80 -13.71 -23.14
C TYR A 61 -8.81 -12.58 -22.89
N TYR A 62 -8.60 -11.40 -23.46
CA TYR A 62 -9.37 -10.18 -23.12
C TYR A 62 -10.54 -9.96 -24.10
N ILE A 63 -11.78 -9.77 -23.62
CA ILE A 63 -12.97 -9.58 -24.49
C ILE A 63 -12.85 -8.33 -25.35
N ILE A 64 -12.30 -7.27 -24.75
CA ILE A 64 -12.20 -5.96 -25.38
C ILE A 64 -11.01 -5.89 -26.37
N SER A 65 -10.43 -7.04 -26.74
CA SER A 65 -9.40 -7.13 -27.80
C SER A 65 -9.93 -6.81 -29.20
N THR A 66 -11.22 -6.52 -29.35
CA THR A 66 -11.83 -6.16 -30.65
C THR A 66 -11.42 -4.76 -31.14
N PHE A 67 -10.87 -3.90 -30.28
CA PHE A 67 -10.34 -2.59 -30.69
C PHE A 67 -8.84 -2.50 -30.38
N ALA A 68 -8.01 -2.37 -31.42
CA ALA A 68 -6.55 -2.21 -31.32
C ALA A 68 -6.12 -1.07 -30.37
N LEU A 69 -6.95 -0.03 -30.24
CA LEU A 69 -6.73 1.11 -29.34
C LEU A 69 -6.72 0.69 -27.86
N ASN A 70 -7.56 -0.27 -27.46
CA ASN A 70 -7.62 -0.75 -26.08
C ASN A 70 -6.40 -1.60 -25.70
N GLN A 71 -5.83 -2.34 -26.66
CA GLN A 71 -4.59 -3.08 -26.40
C GLN A 71 -3.42 -2.13 -26.11
N ILE A 72 -3.32 -1.02 -26.85
CA ILE A 72 -2.27 0.00 -26.65
C ILE A 72 -2.46 0.71 -25.30
N ILE A 73 -3.68 1.19 -25.01
CA ILE A 73 -3.98 1.86 -23.73
C ILE A 73 -3.64 0.94 -22.55
N PHE A 74 -3.94 -0.35 -22.69
CA PHE A 74 -3.71 -1.32 -21.64
C PHE A 74 -2.22 -1.69 -21.46
N GLU A 75 -1.47 -1.84 -22.56
CA GLU A 75 -0.02 -2.04 -22.51
C GLU A 75 0.67 -0.84 -21.84
N ILE A 76 0.24 0.39 -22.17
CA ILE A 76 0.68 1.61 -21.50
C ILE A 76 0.33 1.58 -20.00
N LEU A 77 -0.89 1.16 -19.65
CA LEU A 77 -1.34 1.07 -18.26
C LEU A 77 -0.47 0.12 -17.43
N ILE A 78 -0.21 -1.10 -17.94
CA ILE A 78 0.68 -2.06 -17.26
C ILE A 78 2.08 -1.50 -17.07
N TYR A 79 2.67 -0.87 -18.09
CA TYR A 79 4.00 -0.28 -17.96
C TYR A 79 4.01 0.89 -16.97
N ALA A 80 2.98 1.73 -16.98
CA ALA A 80 2.83 2.83 -16.02
C ALA A 80 2.70 2.31 -14.59
N ASP A 81 1.93 1.23 -14.39
CA ASP A 81 1.72 0.56 -13.12
C ASP A 81 3.00 -0.06 -12.57
N LEU A 82 3.74 -0.78 -13.41
CA LEU A 82 5.06 -1.34 -13.07
C LEU A 82 6.05 -0.23 -12.70
N LEU A 83 6.08 0.86 -13.48
CA LEU A 83 6.94 2.00 -13.23
C LEU A 83 6.59 2.68 -11.90
N MET A 84 5.29 2.82 -11.60
CA MET A 84 4.82 3.42 -10.36
C MET A 84 5.21 2.58 -9.14
N ILE A 85 4.98 1.26 -9.16
CA ILE A 85 5.35 0.35 -8.07
C ILE A 85 6.87 0.37 -7.85
N CYS A 86 7.66 0.29 -8.93
CA CYS A 86 9.12 0.35 -8.86
C CYS A 86 9.59 1.68 -8.26
N THR A 87 9.03 2.80 -8.70
CA THR A 87 9.39 4.13 -8.20
C THR A 87 9.04 4.27 -6.72
N LEU A 88 7.86 3.81 -6.30
CA LEU A 88 7.44 3.83 -4.90
C LEU A 88 8.34 2.95 -4.02
N ALA A 89 8.71 1.76 -4.48
CA ALA A 89 9.63 0.88 -3.75
C ALA A 89 11.01 1.53 -3.57
N ILE A 90 11.54 2.19 -4.61
CA ILE A 90 12.83 2.89 -4.57
C ILE A 90 12.76 4.12 -3.66
N VAL A 91 11.76 5.00 -3.84
CA VAL A 91 11.59 6.23 -3.05
C VAL A 91 11.41 5.90 -1.57
N ASN A 92 10.61 4.90 -1.23
CA ASN A 92 10.45 4.45 0.16
C ASN A 92 11.76 3.92 0.75
N ARG A 93 12.57 3.22 -0.05
CA ARG A 93 13.88 2.73 0.39
C ARG A 93 14.87 3.87 0.63
N LEU A 94 14.95 4.83 -0.28
CA LEU A 94 15.83 6.01 -0.15
C LEU A 94 15.46 6.84 1.09
N ASN A 95 14.16 7.00 1.35
CA ASN A 95 13.65 7.77 2.49
C ASN A 95 13.49 6.95 3.78
N ALA A 96 13.88 5.67 3.80
CA ALA A 96 13.66 4.79 4.95
C ALA A 96 14.36 5.28 6.23
N GLN A 97 15.53 5.93 6.11
CA GLN A 97 16.22 6.50 7.26
C GLN A 97 15.49 7.74 7.80
N ASN A 98 15.06 8.63 6.91
CA ASN A 98 14.28 9.82 7.28
C ASN A 98 12.98 9.41 7.98
N LEU A 99 12.27 8.40 7.44
CA LEU A 99 11.05 7.88 8.05
C LEU A 99 11.30 7.31 9.45
N ARG A 100 12.39 6.56 9.65
CA ARG A 100 12.79 6.06 10.98
C ARG A 100 13.06 7.19 11.97
N THR A 101 13.74 8.25 11.52
CA THR A 101 14.02 9.42 12.34
C THR A 101 12.75 10.15 12.72
N VAL A 102 11.84 10.38 11.77
CA VAL A 102 10.54 11.02 12.02
C VAL A 102 9.71 10.21 13.01
N VAL A 103 9.63 8.88 12.86
CA VAL A 103 8.92 8.01 13.81
C VAL A 103 9.54 8.11 15.22
N ALA A 104 10.87 8.10 15.33
CA ALA A 104 11.55 8.25 16.62
C ALA A 104 11.31 9.62 17.28
N LEU A 105 11.26 10.70 16.47
CA LEU A 105 10.92 12.04 16.95
C LEU A 105 9.48 12.09 17.46
N VAL A 106 8.54 11.54 16.70
CA VAL A 106 7.13 11.45 17.11
C VAL A 106 7.01 10.67 18.42
N GLU A 107 7.69 9.54 18.57
CA GLU A 107 7.73 8.79 19.84
C GLU A 107 8.33 9.59 21.00
N SER A 108 9.34 10.43 20.75
CA SER A 108 9.96 11.26 21.80
C SER A 108 9.02 12.39 22.27
N ASN A 109 8.29 13.01 21.33
CA ASN A 109 7.28 14.01 21.63
C ASN A 109 6.11 13.38 22.38
N ASP A 110 5.68 12.19 21.98
CA ASP A 110 4.62 11.41 22.61
C ASP A 110 4.88 11.17 24.10
N ARG A 111 6.11 10.70 24.43
CA ARG A 111 6.55 10.50 25.82
C ARG A 111 6.63 11.81 26.62
N THR A 112 6.93 12.91 25.94
CA THR A 112 7.00 14.23 26.58
C THR A 112 5.60 14.75 26.90
N MET A 113 4.65 14.57 25.98
CA MET A 113 3.24 14.89 26.20
C MET A 113 2.61 14.07 27.33
N GLU A 114 2.95 12.78 27.42
CA GLU A 114 2.51 11.90 28.51
C GLU A 114 2.96 12.45 29.87
N LYS A 115 4.22 12.87 29.97
CA LYS A 115 4.78 13.48 31.19
C LYS A 115 4.12 14.82 31.54
N MET A 116 3.59 15.53 30.55
CA MET A 116 2.86 16.79 30.73
C MET A 116 1.37 16.60 31.02
N GLY A 117 0.87 15.35 31.07
CA GLY A 117 -0.52 15.04 31.37
C GLY A 117 -1.51 15.35 30.23
N LEU A 118 -1.03 15.52 29.00
CA LEU A 118 -1.88 15.81 27.84
C LEU A 118 -2.68 14.56 27.43
N PRO A 119 -3.98 14.69 27.10
CA PRO A 119 -4.82 13.56 26.72
C PRO A 119 -4.40 12.97 25.38
N GLN A 120 -4.24 11.65 25.35
CA GLN A 120 -3.78 10.90 24.17
C GLN A 120 -4.96 10.27 23.42
N ILE A 121 -5.05 10.53 22.12
CA ILE A 121 -6.18 10.12 21.25
C ILE A 121 -5.83 8.87 20.41
N TYR A 122 -4.96 7.98 20.90
CA TYR A 122 -4.46 6.82 20.15
C TYR A 122 -5.55 5.88 19.65
N HIS A 123 -6.55 5.61 20.49
CA HIS A 123 -7.61 4.68 20.14
C HIS A 123 -8.45 5.20 18.96
N ALA A 124 -8.76 6.50 18.91
CA ALA A 124 -9.53 7.05 17.80
C ALA A 124 -8.73 7.06 16.50
N LEU A 125 -7.44 7.38 16.56
CA LEU A 125 -6.52 7.33 15.40
C LEU A 125 -6.36 5.91 14.85
N PHE A 126 -6.21 4.92 15.73
CA PHE A 126 -6.15 3.51 15.34
C PHE A 126 -7.46 3.03 14.71
N VAL A 127 -8.60 3.35 15.32
CA VAL A 127 -9.91 2.98 14.77
C VAL A 127 -10.17 3.67 13.43
N TYR A 128 -9.77 4.92 13.26
CA TYR A 128 -9.85 5.64 11.98
C TYR A 128 -9.09 4.88 10.89
N GLN A 129 -7.86 4.47 11.18
CA GLN A 129 -7.03 3.75 10.23
C GLN A 129 -7.61 2.38 9.85
N ILE A 130 -8.09 1.61 10.83
CA ILE A 130 -8.72 0.31 10.58
C ILE A 130 -10.00 0.47 9.75
N LYS A 131 -10.85 1.46 10.06
CA LYS A 131 -12.05 1.75 9.28
C LYS A 131 -11.70 2.10 7.84
N GLY A 132 -10.67 2.92 7.62
CA GLY A 132 -10.17 3.24 6.28
C GLY A 132 -9.78 1.99 5.49
N PHE A 133 -8.99 1.09 6.10
CA PHE A 133 -8.59 -0.15 5.44
C PHE A 133 -9.77 -1.09 5.14
N VAL A 134 -10.74 -1.20 6.05
CA VAL A 134 -11.91 -2.06 5.86
C VAL A 134 -12.79 -1.55 4.72
N ILE A 135 -13.14 -0.25 4.71
CA ILE A 135 -13.98 0.35 3.67
C ILE A 135 -13.34 0.17 2.30
N PHE A 136 -12.03 0.39 2.22
CA PHE A 136 -11.32 0.22 0.97
C PHE A 136 -11.11 -1.22 0.55
N GLY A 137 -10.89 -2.13 1.51
CA GLY A 137 -10.86 -3.55 1.22
C GLY A 137 -12.15 -4.00 0.55
N ILE A 138 -13.29 -3.55 1.07
CA ILE A 138 -14.61 -3.81 0.48
C ILE A 138 -14.72 -3.19 -0.92
N PHE A 139 -14.35 -1.92 -1.10
CA PHE A 139 -14.39 -1.24 -2.40
C PHE A 139 -13.50 -1.94 -3.44
N THR A 140 -12.29 -2.35 -3.04
CA THR A 140 -11.35 -3.07 -3.89
C THR A 140 -11.92 -4.42 -4.32
N VAL A 141 -12.45 -5.21 -3.40
CA VAL A 141 -13.06 -6.52 -3.72
C VAL A 141 -14.25 -6.35 -4.65
N PHE A 142 -15.10 -5.36 -4.41
CA PHE A 142 -16.22 -5.04 -5.29
C PHE A 142 -15.74 -4.68 -6.70
N PHE A 143 -14.79 -3.76 -6.81
CA PHE A 143 -14.22 -3.33 -8.08
C PHE A 143 -13.58 -4.50 -8.86
N LEU A 144 -12.74 -5.30 -8.20
CA LEU A 144 -12.12 -6.48 -8.81
C LEU A 144 -13.17 -7.50 -9.26
N THR A 145 -14.29 -7.66 -8.54
CA THR A 145 -15.37 -8.58 -8.92
C THR A 145 -16.08 -8.13 -10.19
N VAL A 146 -16.36 -6.83 -10.32
CA VAL A 146 -16.96 -6.24 -11.54
C VAL A 146 -16.02 -6.44 -12.72
N ILE A 147 -14.73 -6.15 -12.54
CA ILE A 147 -13.72 -6.35 -13.57
C ILE A 147 -13.61 -7.82 -13.98
N TYR A 148 -13.48 -8.74 -13.01
CA TYR A 148 -13.38 -10.17 -13.26
C TYR A 148 -14.56 -10.71 -14.09
N THR A 149 -15.76 -10.18 -13.85
CA THR A 149 -16.99 -10.64 -14.51
C THR A 149 -17.19 -10.04 -15.90
N TRP A 150 -16.80 -8.78 -16.14
CA TRP A 150 -17.12 -8.07 -17.39
C TRP A 150 -15.97 -8.00 -18.39
N GLN A 151 -14.72 -8.18 -17.96
CA GLN A 151 -13.54 -7.82 -18.74
C GLN A 151 -12.94 -8.98 -19.57
N PHE A 152 -13.22 -10.24 -19.21
CA PHE A 152 -12.54 -11.43 -19.76
C PHE A 152 -13.48 -12.41 -20.46
N GLN A 153 -12.99 -13.06 -21.53
CA GLN A 153 -13.82 -13.90 -22.41
C GLN A 153 -14.45 -15.05 -21.63
N GLU A 154 -15.65 -15.48 -22.01
CA GLU A 154 -16.29 -16.63 -21.35
C GLU A 154 -15.45 -17.90 -21.45
N SER A 155 -14.68 -18.03 -22.53
CA SER A 155 -13.70 -19.10 -22.78
C SER A 155 -12.47 -19.07 -21.86
N THR A 156 -12.17 -17.92 -21.22
CA THR A 156 -10.97 -17.79 -20.38
C THR A 156 -11.12 -18.59 -19.09
N ALA A 157 -10.13 -19.42 -18.78
CA ALA A 157 -10.08 -20.19 -17.54
C ALA A 157 -10.24 -19.29 -16.30
N LYS A 158 -11.06 -19.72 -15.33
CA LYS A 158 -11.36 -18.94 -14.11
C LYS A 158 -10.10 -18.57 -13.31
N SER A 159 -9.14 -19.48 -13.21
CA SER A 159 -7.84 -19.23 -12.58
C SER A 159 -7.09 -18.10 -13.29
N MET A 160 -7.14 -18.08 -14.62
CA MET A 160 -6.46 -17.06 -15.42
C MET A 160 -7.10 -15.69 -15.26
N LYS A 161 -8.45 -15.61 -15.30
CA LYS A 161 -9.18 -14.37 -15.01
C LYS A 161 -8.79 -13.79 -13.64
N PHE A 162 -8.62 -14.65 -12.64
CA PHE A 162 -8.22 -14.23 -11.30
C PHE A 162 -6.80 -13.65 -11.25
N TYR A 163 -5.82 -14.32 -11.87
CA TYR A 163 -4.44 -13.83 -11.91
C TYR A 163 -4.31 -12.51 -12.67
N LEU A 164 -4.94 -12.43 -13.85
CA LEU A 164 -4.99 -11.24 -14.68
C LEU A 164 -5.58 -10.07 -13.87
N THR A 165 -6.81 -10.22 -13.36
CA THR A 165 -7.49 -9.17 -12.57
C THR A 165 -6.69 -8.73 -11.35
N SER A 166 -6.13 -9.66 -10.58
CA SER A 166 -5.46 -9.32 -9.32
C SER A 166 -4.18 -8.50 -9.57
N LEU A 167 -3.46 -8.81 -10.64
CA LEU A 167 -2.17 -8.20 -10.87
C LEU A 167 -2.26 -6.85 -11.60
N SER A 168 -3.12 -6.73 -12.60
CA SER A 168 -3.29 -5.48 -13.34
C SER A 168 -3.86 -4.34 -12.51
N TYR A 169 -4.48 -4.65 -11.38
CA TYR A 169 -5.04 -3.65 -10.48
C TYR A 169 -4.34 -3.63 -9.12
N PHE A 170 -3.18 -4.30 -8.99
CA PHE A 170 -2.34 -4.27 -7.79
C PHE A 170 -1.84 -2.86 -7.37
N PRO A 171 -1.60 -1.90 -8.28
CA PRO A 171 -1.23 -0.53 -7.90
C PRO A 171 -2.32 0.21 -7.11
N PHE A 172 -3.60 -0.09 -7.33
CA PHE A 172 -4.70 0.58 -6.63
C PHE A 172 -4.59 0.42 -5.10
N PRO A 173 -4.43 -0.80 -4.56
CA PRO A 173 -4.12 -1.00 -3.14
C PRO A 173 -2.89 -0.23 -2.65
N VAL A 174 -1.80 -0.20 -3.43
CA VAL A 174 -0.55 0.47 -3.08
C VAL A 174 -0.72 1.98 -2.93
N ILE A 175 -1.40 2.61 -3.90
CA ILE A 175 -1.72 4.04 -3.87
C ILE A 175 -2.60 4.34 -2.66
N TYR A 176 -3.60 3.50 -2.40
CA TYR A 176 -4.56 3.75 -1.34
C TYR A 176 -3.94 3.64 0.06
N ILE A 177 -3.00 2.72 0.27
CA ILE A 177 -2.23 2.67 1.52
C ILE A 177 -1.45 3.97 1.73
N SER A 178 -0.91 4.55 0.66
CA SER A 178 -0.26 5.86 0.71
C SER A 178 -1.25 6.98 1.08
N VAL A 179 -2.47 6.94 0.54
CA VAL A 179 -3.54 7.91 0.87
C VAL A 179 -3.97 7.78 2.33
N ILE A 180 -4.23 6.57 2.83
CA ILE A 180 -4.54 6.36 4.26
C ILE A 180 -3.39 6.86 5.13
N SER A 181 -2.14 6.55 4.75
CA SER A 181 -0.95 7.03 5.47
C SER A 181 -0.97 8.55 5.59
N PHE A 182 -1.21 9.25 4.47
CA PHE A 182 -1.29 10.70 4.43
C PHE A 182 -2.42 11.25 5.31
N CYS A 183 -3.65 10.73 5.14
CA CYS A 183 -4.81 11.16 5.91
C CYS A 183 -4.63 10.93 7.42
N PHE A 184 -3.98 9.83 7.81
CA PHE A 184 -3.62 9.54 9.19
C PHE A 184 -2.73 10.65 9.77
N TRP A 185 -1.65 11.01 9.08
CA TRP A 185 -0.71 12.04 9.54
C TRP A 185 -1.35 13.43 9.60
N VAL A 186 -2.16 13.80 8.61
CA VAL A 186 -2.92 15.07 8.63
C VAL A 186 -3.89 15.12 9.81
N THR A 187 -4.58 14.01 10.10
CA THR A 187 -5.52 13.92 11.22
C THR A 187 -4.78 14.01 12.57
N TYR A 188 -3.61 13.40 12.67
CA TYR A 188 -2.75 13.47 13.84
C TYR A 188 -2.33 14.93 14.13
N GLU A 189 -1.79 15.64 13.13
CA GLU A 189 -1.37 17.05 13.26
C GLU A 189 -2.53 17.99 13.62
N THR A 190 -3.69 17.80 12.97
CA THR A 190 -4.87 18.63 13.21
C THR A 190 -5.39 18.49 14.65
N ASN A 191 -5.41 17.26 15.17
CA ASN A 191 -5.85 17.01 16.53
C ASN A 191 -4.84 17.53 17.54
N HIS A 192 -3.53 17.38 17.28
CA HIS A 192 -2.49 17.94 18.12
C HIS A 192 -2.61 19.47 18.26
N SER A 193 -2.82 20.16 17.13
CA SER A 193 -3.00 21.61 17.06
C SER A 193 -4.18 22.16 17.89
N ARG A 194 -5.24 21.35 18.08
CA ARG A 194 -6.44 21.73 18.83
C ARG A 194 -6.31 21.56 20.34
N THR A 195 -5.47 20.64 20.80
CA THR A 195 -5.20 20.40 22.24
C THR A 195 -4.21 21.37 22.87
N VAL A 196 -3.44 22.09 22.05
CA VAL A 196 -2.40 23.05 22.50
C VAL A 196 -2.92 24.50 22.55
N ARG A 197 -4.16 24.76 22.08
CA ARG A 197 -4.89 26.02 22.29
C ARG A 197 -5.87 25.87 23.44
#